data_AF-A0A933J296-F1
#
_entry.id   AF-A0A933J296-F1
#
_cell.length_a   1.000
_cell.length_b   1.000
_cell.length_c   1.000
_cell.angle_alpha   90.00
_cell.angle_beta   90.00
_cell.angle_gamma   90.00
#
_symmetry.space_group_name_H-M   'P 1'
#
loop_
_entity.id
_entity.type
_entity.pdbx_description
1 polymer ?
#
loop_
_entity_poly.entity_id
_entity_poly.type
_entity_poly.pdbx_seq_one_letter_code
_entity_poly.pdbx_strand_id
1 'polypeptide(L)'
;MSRKHIGFFLLAGAMLAVIAFLAWPRPASAQCGSSASSCRNCHEVKKQYPVNTKGVWHTSHAFGDFCEFCHAGNVKAKDKAAAHTGLIGPLSDVKGSCNSCHPNDYVDRAKKFADTLGVEIGLGGAPARTIASASGTGEPAGDGIAPCGSGTNGGQIIDLNKIYAAGMNDVPPTNVGNIVLLVMIGATVFTFGGLAAHYEHPLERGMAAWRNLLATPAPAAAPSDTRPELAALAPLLAANDANTLRAVTQILSDRENGPKILQALGHLDLQTLAALGESDQKALTALLALTKEMTT
;
A
#
# COMPACT_ATOMS: atom_id res chain seq x y z
N MET A 1 -24.37 -22.36 -32.41
CA MET A 1 -24.24 -21.30 -31.37
C MET A 1 -25.38 -20.31 -31.57
N SER A 2 -26.28 -20.13 -30.58
CA SER A 2 -27.39 -19.18 -30.68
C SER A 2 -26.87 -17.74 -30.81
N ARG A 3 -27.57 -16.88 -31.58
CA ARG A 3 -27.28 -15.43 -31.69
C ARG A 3 -27.08 -14.74 -30.33
N LYS A 4 -27.75 -15.25 -29.29
CA LYS A 4 -27.61 -14.77 -27.91
C LYS A 4 -26.22 -15.01 -27.31
N HIS A 5 -25.58 -16.12 -27.64
CA HIS A 5 -24.23 -16.43 -27.17
C HIS A 5 -23.16 -15.59 -27.87
N ILE A 6 -23.33 -15.30 -29.17
CA ILE A 6 -22.39 -14.45 -29.92
C ILE A 6 -22.33 -13.03 -29.33
N GLY A 7 -23.49 -12.45 -28.97
CA GLY A 7 -23.53 -11.14 -28.33
C GLY A 7 -22.85 -11.12 -26.96
N PHE A 8 -23.04 -12.17 -26.16
CA PHE A 8 -22.40 -12.30 -24.85
C PHE A 8 -20.86 -12.38 -24.95
N PHE A 9 -20.33 -13.18 -25.89
CA PHE A 9 -18.88 -13.30 -26.07
C PHE A 9 -18.22 -12.01 -26.58
N LEU A 10 -18.90 -11.26 -27.46
CA LEU A 10 -18.37 -9.97 -27.92
C LEU A 10 -18.31 -8.94 -26.79
N LEU A 11 -19.34 -8.88 -25.94
CA LEU A 11 -19.38 -7.95 -24.82
C LEU A 11 -18.35 -8.32 -23.74
N ALA A 12 -18.21 -9.62 -23.43
CA ALA A 12 -17.18 -10.13 -22.53
C ALA A 12 -15.77 -9.84 -23.05
N GLY A 13 -15.52 -10.04 -24.35
CA GLY A 13 -14.23 -9.75 -24.99
C GLY A 13 -13.88 -8.26 -24.96
N ALA A 14 -14.85 -7.38 -25.24
CA ALA A 14 -14.64 -5.93 -25.16
C ALA A 14 -14.32 -5.49 -23.72
N MET A 15 -15.02 -6.04 -22.72
CA MET A 15 -14.76 -5.74 -21.31
C MET A 15 -13.36 -6.22 -20.88
N LEU A 16 -12.95 -7.41 -21.32
CA LEU A 16 -11.60 -7.95 -21.05
C LEU A 16 -10.50 -7.11 -21.69
N ALA A 17 -10.72 -6.60 -22.91
CA ALA A 17 -9.79 -5.68 -23.58
C ALA A 17 -9.66 -4.34 -22.83
N VAL A 18 -10.77 -3.79 -22.33
CA VAL A 18 -10.75 -2.57 -21.50
C VAL A 18 -10.01 -2.81 -20.19
N ILE A 19 -10.27 -3.94 -19.51
CA ILE A 19 -9.55 -4.32 -18.29
C ILE A 19 -8.05 -4.47 -18.57
N ALA A 20 -7.66 -5.17 -19.64
CA ALA A 20 -6.26 -5.33 -20.03
C ALA A 20 -5.59 -3.99 -20.38
N PHE A 21 -6.31 -3.06 -21.00
CA PHE A 21 -5.81 -1.72 -21.30
C PHE A 21 -5.64 -0.85 -20.04
N LEU A 22 -6.57 -0.94 -19.09
CA LEU A 22 -6.49 -0.22 -17.81
C LEU A 22 -5.47 -0.84 -16.85
N ALA A 23 -5.29 -2.15 -16.90
CA ALA A 23 -4.28 -2.89 -16.15
C ALA A 23 -2.91 -2.89 -16.84
N TRP A 24 -2.80 -2.33 -18.05
CA TRP A 24 -1.53 -2.22 -18.73
C TRP A 24 -0.60 -1.38 -17.84
N PRO A 25 0.55 -1.93 -17.41
CA PRO A 25 1.44 -1.24 -16.51
C PRO A 25 1.90 0.04 -17.18
N ARG A 26 1.34 1.16 -16.73
CA ARG A 26 1.96 2.45 -16.97
C ARG A 26 3.22 2.48 -16.12
N PRO A 27 4.34 3.02 -16.63
CA PRO A 27 5.50 3.23 -15.79
C PRO A 27 5.04 3.99 -14.56
N ALA A 28 5.00 3.30 -13.43
CA ALA A 28 4.70 3.90 -12.15
C ALA A 28 5.95 4.71 -11.83
N SER A 29 5.91 6.00 -12.14
CA SER A 29 6.77 6.98 -11.46
C SER A 29 6.36 6.89 -10.00
N ALA A 30 6.94 5.95 -9.25
CA ALA A 30 6.65 5.74 -7.85
C ALA A 30 6.85 7.10 -7.17
N GLN A 31 5.74 7.74 -6.82
CA GLN A 31 5.72 8.98 -6.07
C GLN A 31 6.07 8.63 -4.63
N CYS A 32 7.35 8.35 -4.38
CA CYS A 32 7.92 9.07 -3.25
C CYS A 32 7.84 10.54 -3.68
N GLY A 33 7.12 11.39 -2.95
CA GLY A 33 7.05 12.83 -3.23
C GLY A 33 8.44 13.49 -3.31
N SER A 34 9.50 12.78 -2.92
CA SER A 34 10.90 13.13 -3.11
C SER A 34 11.47 12.92 -4.52
N SER A 35 10.81 12.18 -5.43
CA SER A 35 11.37 11.82 -6.76
C SER A 35 10.87 12.67 -7.93
N ALA A 36 10.05 13.69 -7.66
CA ALA A 36 9.37 14.51 -8.66
C ALA A 36 9.64 16.02 -8.44
N SER A 37 10.91 16.41 -8.36
CA SER A 37 11.32 17.80 -8.38
C SER A 37 11.13 18.41 -9.78
N SER A 38 10.81 19.70 -9.81
CA SER A 38 10.86 20.49 -11.05
C SER A 38 12.24 20.49 -11.67
N CYS A 39 13.30 20.38 -10.87
CA CYS A 39 14.69 20.28 -11.30
C CYS A 39 14.88 19.06 -12.23
N ARG A 40 14.55 17.85 -11.77
CA ARG A 40 14.67 16.62 -12.58
C ARG A 40 13.77 16.65 -13.80
N ASN A 41 12.56 17.17 -13.70
CA ASN A 41 11.67 17.26 -14.85
C ASN A 41 12.28 18.13 -15.98
N CYS A 42 12.85 19.29 -15.66
CA CYS A 42 13.47 20.15 -16.65
C CYS A 42 14.85 19.63 -17.13
N HIS A 43 15.71 19.22 -16.19
CA HIS A 43 17.09 18.84 -16.50
C HIS A 43 17.20 17.43 -17.09
N GLU A 44 16.44 16.47 -16.57
CA GLU A 44 16.61 15.05 -16.89
C GLU A 44 15.52 14.46 -17.78
N VAL A 45 14.26 14.85 -17.58
CA VAL A 45 13.15 14.37 -18.40
C VAL A 45 13.08 15.16 -19.71
N LYS A 46 13.07 16.49 -19.63
CA LYS A 46 13.07 17.39 -20.81
C LYS A 46 14.46 17.62 -21.40
N LYS A 47 15.52 17.07 -20.78
CA LYS A 47 16.91 17.12 -21.27
C LYS A 47 17.43 18.54 -21.54
N GLN A 48 16.96 19.56 -20.82
CA GLN A 48 17.43 20.93 -21.03
C GLN A 48 18.89 21.11 -20.60
N TYR A 49 19.29 20.45 -19.52
CA TYR A 49 20.68 20.38 -19.09
C TYR A 49 20.88 19.12 -18.23
N PRO A 50 20.99 17.93 -18.86
CA PRO A 50 21.07 16.67 -18.14
C PRO A 50 22.44 16.52 -17.47
N VAL A 51 22.44 16.14 -16.21
CA VAL A 51 23.62 15.95 -15.35
C VAL A 51 23.65 14.58 -14.68
N ASN A 52 22.54 13.84 -14.61
CA ASN A 52 22.49 12.53 -13.91
C ASN A 52 23.45 11.47 -14.46
N THR A 53 23.95 11.64 -15.68
CA THR A 53 24.94 10.74 -16.29
C THR A 53 26.32 11.39 -16.44
N LYS A 54 26.54 12.55 -15.80
CA LYS A 54 27.77 13.34 -15.92
C LYS A 54 28.56 13.31 -14.62
N GLY A 55 29.69 12.63 -14.69
CA GLY A 55 30.62 12.49 -13.57
C GLY A 55 30.12 11.52 -12.50
N VAL A 56 31.05 11.08 -11.67
CA VAL A 56 30.79 10.09 -10.61
C VAL A 56 29.80 10.63 -9.57
N TRP A 57 29.85 11.93 -9.28
CA TRP A 57 28.99 12.55 -8.27
C TRP A 57 27.50 12.46 -8.61
N HIS A 58 27.08 13.03 -9.75
CA HIS A 58 25.68 13.00 -10.13
C HIS A 58 25.19 11.58 -10.39
N THR A 59 26.01 10.73 -10.99
CA THR A 59 25.63 9.33 -11.25
C THR A 59 25.31 8.59 -9.96
N SER A 60 26.12 8.77 -8.91
CA SER A 60 25.91 8.12 -7.61
C SER A 60 24.74 8.68 -6.80
N HIS A 61 24.30 9.92 -7.08
CA HIS A 61 23.22 10.60 -6.32
C HIS A 61 21.95 10.87 -7.14
N ALA A 62 21.92 10.45 -8.40
CA ALA A 62 20.80 10.64 -9.32
C ALA A 62 19.57 9.76 -9.01
N PHE A 63 19.73 8.73 -8.17
CA PHE A 63 18.67 7.73 -7.93
C PHE A 63 17.43 8.33 -7.26
N GLY A 64 17.60 9.35 -6.40
CA GLY A 64 16.54 9.85 -5.53
C GLY A 64 16.07 11.29 -5.79
N ASP A 65 16.48 11.92 -6.90
CA ASP A 65 16.12 13.32 -7.22
C ASP A 65 16.52 14.32 -6.13
N PHE A 66 17.82 14.32 -5.81
CA PHE A 66 18.38 15.08 -4.69
C PHE A 66 18.98 16.42 -5.09
N CYS A 67 18.52 17.00 -6.21
CA CYS A 67 19.07 18.25 -6.73
C CYS A 67 19.04 19.36 -5.67
N GLU A 68 17.94 19.50 -4.93
CA GLU A 68 17.77 20.56 -3.93
C GLU A 68 18.68 20.42 -2.71
N PHE A 69 19.09 19.20 -2.35
CA PHE A 69 19.95 19.03 -1.19
C PHE A 69 21.36 19.60 -1.46
N CYS A 70 21.82 19.56 -2.72
CA CYS A 70 23.13 20.07 -3.10
C CYS A 70 23.10 21.48 -3.69
N HIS A 71 22.02 21.82 -4.40
CA HIS A 71 21.90 23.08 -5.13
C HIS A 71 20.90 24.05 -4.52
N ALA A 72 20.12 23.63 -3.50
CA ALA A 72 18.95 24.35 -3.00
C ALA A 72 17.93 24.62 -4.11
N GLY A 73 17.23 25.76 -4.06
CA GLY A 73 16.17 26.10 -5.01
C GLY A 73 14.78 25.60 -4.58
N ASN A 74 13.79 25.86 -5.43
CA ASN A 74 12.39 25.51 -5.18
C ASN A 74 11.93 24.38 -6.11
N VAL A 75 11.93 23.15 -5.58
CA VAL A 75 11.53 21.93 -6.32
C VAL A 75 10.07 21.86 -6.72
N LYS A 76 9.22 22.74 -6.18
CA LYS A 76 7.79 22.79 -6.51
C LYS A 76 7.48 23.79 -7.61
N ALA A 77 8.37 24.75 -7.87
CA ALA A 77 8.14 25.78 -8.88
C ALA A 77 8.28 25.22 -10.30
N LYS A 78 7.29 25.50 -11.16
CA LYS A 78 7.29 25.09 -12.58
C LYS A 78 8.00 26.07 -13.49
N ASP A 79 8.11 27.32 -13.04
CA ASP A 79 8.86 28.37 -13.72
C ASP A 79 10.35 28.29 -13.36
N LYS A 80 11.22 28.55 -14.33
CA LYS A 80 12.68 28.45 -14.17
C LYS A 80 13.21 29.45 -13.15
N ALA A 81 12.78 30.71 -13.21
CA ALA A 81 13.28 31.73 -12.30
C ALA A 81 12.87 31.43 -10.87
N ALA A 82 11.60 31.08 -10.65
CA ALA A 82 11.10 30.70 -9.33
C ALA A 82 11.75 29.42 -8.79
N ALA A 83 12.02 28.43 -9.64
CA ALA A 83 12.73 27.20 -9.26
C ALA A 83 14.18 27.47 -8.87
N HIS A 84 14.80 28.49 -9.48
CA HIS A 84 16.19 28.85 -9.24
C HIS A 84 16.38 29.86 -8.10
N THR A 85 15.30 30.35 -7.47
CA THR A 85 15.37 31.25 -6.32
C THR A 85 16.07 30.54 -5.15
N GLY A 86 17.16 31.14 -4.66
CA GLY A 86 17.93 30.60 -3.54
C GLY A 86 18.87 29.45 -3.92
N LEU A 87 19.16 29.25 -5.22
CA LEU A 87 20.21 28.31 -5.62
C LEU A 87 21.55 28.69 -5.03
N ILE A 88 22.28 27.67 -4.59
CA ILE A 88 23.64 27.81 -4.07
C ILE A 88 24.62 27.00 -4.93
N GLY A 89 25.87 27.42 -4.92
CA GLY A 89 26.95 26.66 -5.55
C GLY A 89 27.10 25.29 -4.87
N PRO A 90 27.44 24.22 -5.62
CA PRO A 90 27.69 22.93 -5.01
C PRO A 90 28.82 23.07 -3.97
N LEU A 91 28.68 22.37 -2.83
CA LEU A 91 29.65 22.37 -1.73
C LEU A 91 29.84 23.73 -1.01
N SER A 92 28.95 24.71 -1.23
CA SER A 92 28.95 25.95 -0.44
C SER A 92 28.52 25.71 1.01
N ASP A 93 27.62 24.75 1.24
CA ASP A 93 27.20 24.29 2.57
C ASP A 93 27.28 22.77 2.66
N VAL A 94 28.51 22.27 2.79
CA VAL A 94 28.78 20.82 2.92
C VAL A 94 28.03 20.19 4.08
N LYS A 95 27.82 20.92 5.18
CA LYS A 95 27.07 20.41 6.33
C LYS A 95 25.58 20.30 5.99
N GLY A 96 24.97 21.35 5.46
CA GLY A 96 23.55 21.34 5.07
C GLY A 96 23.24 20.31 3.98
N SER A 97 24.14 20.16 3.00
CA SER A 97 23.91 19.29 1.85
C SER A 97 24.12 17.80 2.11
N CYS A 98 25.05 17.45 3.01
CA CYS A 98 25.52 16.07 3.13
C CYS A 98 25.19 15.42 4.48
N ASN A 99 25.06 16.19 5.57
CA ASN A 99 24.96 15.65 6.92
C ASN A 99 23.67 14.84 7.17
N SER A 100 22.60 15.07 6.41
CA SER A 100 21.34 14.32 6.55
C SER A 100 21.48 12.84 6.21
N CYS A 101 22.37 12.49 5.27
CA CYS A 101 22.64 11.10 4.86
C CYS A 101 23.99 10.59 5.36
N HIS A 102 24.95 11.49 5.62
CA HIS A 102 26.33 11.19 6.01
C HIS A 102 26.73 11.87 7.33
N PRO A 103 26.04 11.60 8.46
CA PRO A 103 26.22 12.38 9.69
C PRO A 103 27.64 12.30 10.28
N ASN A 104 28.35 11.20 10.01
CA ASN A 104 29.66 10.92 10.61
C ASN A 104 30.85 11.23 9.69
N ASP A 105 30.61 11.35 8.38
CA ASP A 105 31.69 11.41 7.37
C ASP A 105 31.42 12.38 6.22
N TYR A 106 30.45 13.30 6.37
CA TYR A 106 30.08 14.24 5.30
C TYR A 106 31.25 15.11 4.81
N VAL A 107 32.15 15.55 5.71
CA VAL A 107 33.32 16.37 5.34
C VAL A 107 34.32 15.57 4.51
N ASP A 108 34.67 14.36 4.97
CA ASP A 108 35.62 13.49 4.27
C ASP A 108 35.11 13.06 2.90
N ARG A 109 33.80 12.84 2.78
CA ARG A 109 33.16 12.56 1.49
C ARG A 109 33.19 13.77 0.58
N ALA A 110 32.79 14.94 1.06
CA ALA A 110 32.81 16.18 0.29
C ALA A 110 34.22 16.52 -0.22
N LYS A 111 35.26 16.24 0.59
CA LYS A 111 36.66 16.52 0.23
C LYS A 111 37.10 15.77 -1.02
N LYS A 112 36.73 14.50 -1.17
CA LYS A 112 37.06 13.71 -2.37
C LYS A 112 36.53 14.37 -3.66
N PHE A 113 35.37 15.01 -3.57
CA PHE A 113 34.75 15.68 -4.71
C PHE A 113 35.32 17.08 -4.93
N ALA A 114 35.58 17.82 -3.85
CA ALA A 114 36.28 19.10 -3.88
C ALA A 114 37.65 18.97 -4.57
N ASP A 115 38.43 17.95 -4.21
CA ASP A 115 39.73 17.64 -4.82
C ASP A 115 39.60 17.31 -6.32
N THR A 116 38.58 16.54 -6.69
CA THR A 116 38.32 16.18 -8.11
C THR A 116 37.91 17.40 -8.94
N LEU A 117 37.19 18.34 -8.34
CA LEU A 117 36.67 19.54 -9.01
C LEU A 117 37.66 20.72 -8.95
N GLY A 118 38.74 20.62 -8.16
CA GLY A 118 39.66 21.72 -7.92
C GLY A 118 39.00 22.91 -7.19
N VAL A 119 38.03 22.65 -6.32
CA VAL A 119 37.32 23.67 -5.53
C VAL A 119 37.58 23.48 -4.04
N GLU A 120 37.66 24.57 -3.28
CA GLU A 120 37.82 24.52 -1.83
C GLU A 120 36.45 24.39 -1.13
N ILE A 121 36.34 23.53 -0.12
CA ILE A 121 35.11 23.32 0.65
C ILE A 121 34.75 24.60 1.41
N GLY A 122 33.48 25.02 1.35
CA GLY A 122 32.97 26.14 2.13
C GLY A 122 33.16 27.52 1.48
N LEU A 123 33.88 27.61 0.37
CA LEU A 123 33.91 28.84 -0.42
C LEU A 123 32.77 28.94 -1.44
N GLY A 124 32.02 27.85 -1.65
CA GLY A 124 30.93 27.78 -2.61
C GLY A 124 31.43 28.11 -4.00
N GLY A 125 31.72 27.08 -4.82
CA GLY A 125 32.23 27.28 -6.17
C GLY A 125 31.45 28.40 -6.85
N ALA A 126 32.14 29.50 -7.19
CA ALA A 126 31.53 30.65 -7.84
C ALA A 126 30.66 30.14 -9.00
N PRO A 127 29.48 30.74 -9.26
CA PRO A 127 28.58 30.26 -10.30
C PRO A 127 29.40 30.04 -11.56
N ALA A 128 29.33 28.82 -12.10
CA ALA A 128 30.14 28.37 -13.21
C ALA A 128 30.32 29.53 -14.19
N ARG A 129 31.56 30.01 -14.35
CA ARG A 129 31.88 31.02 -15.36
C ARG A 129 31.27 30.52 -16.65
N THR A 130 30.25 31.23 -17.12
CA THR A 130 29.83 31.17 -18.51
C THR A 130 31.13 31.30 -19.29
N ILE A 131 31.52 30.26 -20.04
CA ILE A 131 32.57 30.40 -21.04
C ILE A 131 31.98 31.37 -22.05
N ALA A 132 32.25 32.66 -21.83
CA ALA A 132 31.79 33.73 -22.66
C ALA A 132 32.50 33.57 -24.01
N SER A 133 31.74 33.19 -25.04
CA SER A 133 32.07 33.61 -26.39
C SER A 133 32.13 35.13 -26.38
N ALA A 134 33.26 35.64 -26.85
CA ALA A 134 33.55 37.05 -26.91
C ALA A 134 32.54 37.83 -27.78
N SER A 135 32.21 39.02 -27.28
CA SER A 135 32.08 40.30 -28.02
C SER A 135 30.75 41.00 -27.77
N GLY A 136 30.83 42.14 -27.09
CA GLY A 136 29.72 43.07 -26.90
C GLY A 136 30.00 44.06 -25.78
N THR A 137 30.74 45.11 -26.09
CA THR A 137 30.96 46.32 -25.28
C THR A 137 29.64 47.09 -25.07
N GLY A 138 29.34 47.49 -23.82
CA GLY A 138 28.25 48.42 -23.52
C GLY A 138 28.07 48.70 -22.01
N GLU A 139 28.74 49.77 -21.57
CA GLU A 139 28.50 50.79 -20.50
C GLU A 139 27.59 50.55 -19.24
N PRO A 140 27.88 51.22 -18.09
CA PRO A 140 27.31 50.86 -16.78
C PRO A 140 26.21 51.82 -16.26
N ALA A 141 25.69 51.42 -15.09
CA ALA A 141 25.07 52.20 -14.00
C ALA A 141 23.56 52.00 -13.78
N GLY A 142 23.25 51.60 -12.55
CA GLY A 142 21.92 51.42 -12.00
C GLY A 142 21.98 50.85 -10.59
N ASP A 143 22.55 51.63 -9.67
CA ASP A 143 22.54 51.36 -8.23
C ASP A 143 21.10 51.22 -7.71
N GLY A 144 20.84 50.07 -7.08
CA GLY A 144 19.55 49.73 -6.52
C GLY A 144 19.62 48.42 -5.75
N ILE A 145 20.66 48.23 -4.94
CA ILE A 145 20.75 47.10 -4.00
C ILE A 145 19.73 47.36 -2.88
N ALA A 146 18.55 46.76 -3.04
CA ALA A 146 17.64 46.52 -1.93
C ALA A 146 18.38 45.62 -0.91
N PRO A 147 18.23 45.84 0.41
CA PRO A 147 18.88 45.00 1.39
C PRO A 147 18.30 43.59 1.26
N CYS A 148 19.14 42.62 0.90
CA CYS A 148 18.84 41.22 1.10
C CYS A 148 18.59 41.04 2.59
N GLY A 149 17.31 40.92 2.96
CA GLY A 149 16.91 40.62 4.33
C GLY A 149 17.67 39.40 4.82
N SER A 150 18.20 39.51 6.03
CA SER A 150 18.91 38.46 6.76
C SER A 150 18.10 37.15 6.74
N GLY A 151 18.38 36.32 5.74
CA GLY A 151 17.95 34.93 5.69
C GLY A 151 18.64 34.20 6.82
N THR A 152 17.83 33.78 7.78
CA THR A 152 18.16 32.98 8.95
C THR A 152 19.33 32.01 8.70
N ASN A 153 20.36 32.18 9.52
CA ASN A 153 21.56 31.35 9.60
C ASN A 153 21.23 29.84 9.58
N GLY A 154 22.08 29.09 8.86
CA GLY A 154 22.08 27.63 8.82
C GLY A 154 21.97 27.01 10.21
N GLY A 155 20.91 26.22 10.41
CA GLY A 155 20.62 25.56 11.68
C GLY A 155 19.14 25.33 11.93
N GLN A 156 18.22 26.03 11.25
CA GLN A 156 16.81 25.66 11.33
C GLN A 156 16.57 24.39 10.52
N ILE A 157 16.27 23.31 11.25
CA ILE A 157 15.71 22.08 10.71
C ILE A 157 14.53 22.50 9.83
N ILE A 158 14.67 22.29 8.52
CA ILE A 158 13.56 22.47 7.60
C ILE A 158 12.51 21.46 8.03
N ASP A 159 11.45 21.95 8.67
CA ASP A 159 10.32 21.09 9.04
C ASP A 159 9.52 20.79 7.77
N LEU A 160 9.94 19.72 7.09
CA LEU A 160 9.27 19.24 5.87
C LEU A 160 7.78 19.05 6.12
N ASN A 161 7.33 18.67 7.31
CA ASN A 161 5.91 18.50 7.61
C ASN A 161 5.16 19.83 7.54
N LYS A 162 5.77 20.94 7.95
CA LYS A 162 5.16 22.27 7.87
C LYS A 162 5.07 22.76 6.42
N ILE A 163 6.07 22.45 5.59
CA ILE A 163 6.07 22.75 4.15
C ILE A 163 5.07 21.87 3.39
N TYR A 164 4.90 20.61 3.80
CA TYR A 164 3.87 19.72 3.28
C TYR A 164 2.47 20.20 3.69
N ALA A 165 2.25 20.52 4.97
CA ALA A 165 0.98 21.01 5.48
C ALA A 165 0.56 22.34 4.84
N ALA A 166 1.50 23.28 4.66
CA ALA A 166 1.23 24.54 3.98
C ALA A 166 0.90 24.38 2.49
N GLY A 167 1.46 23.35 1.83
CA GLY A 167 1.19 23.07 0.41
C GLY A 167 -0.05 22.21 0.13
N MET A 168 -0.61 21.55 1.14
CA MET A 168 -1.81 20.70 0.98
C MET A 168 -3.13 21.48 1.07
N ASN A 169 -3.12 22.67 1.67
CA ASN A 169 -4.34 23.47 1.86
C ASN A 169 -4.94 24.02 0.55
N ASP A 170 -4.17 24.05 -0.54
CA ASP A 170 -4.61 24.54 -1.86
C ASP A 170 -4.89 23.41 -2.86
N VAL A 171 -4.78 22.13 -2.46
CA VAL A 171 -5.12 21.03 -3.36
C VAL A 171 -6.64 20.87 -3.35
N PRO A 172 -7.35 21.10 -4.48
CA PRO A 172 -8.80 20.96 -4.52
C PRO A 172 -9.18 19.54 -4.05
N PRO A 173 -10.25 19.40 -3.24
CA PRO A 173 -10.61 18.15 -2.57
C PRO A 173 -10.90 16.99 -3.54
N THR A 174 -11.10 17.30 -4.82
CA THR A 174 -11.31 16.34 -5.90
C THR A 174 -10.03 16.11 -6.69
N ASN A 175 -9.13 15.29 -6.14
CA ASN A 175 -8.05 14.70 -6.93
C ASN A 175 -8.68 13.79 -8.00
N VAL A 176 -8.32 13.98 -9.28
CA VAL A 176 -8.77 13.13 -10.40
C VAL A 176 -8.54 11.64 -10.09
N GLY A 177 -7.49 11.30 -9.34
CA GLY A 177 -7.25 9.94 -8.87
C GLY A 177 -8.38 9.37 -8.00
N ASN A 178 -8.97 10.18 -7.12
CA ASN A 178 -10.11 9.76 -6.29
C ASN A 178 -11.35 9.50 -7.15
N ILE A 179 -11.57 10.32 -8.19
CA ILE A 179 -12.68 10.11 -9.14
C ILE A 179 -12.48 8.80 -9.91
N VAL A 180 -11.27 8.55 -10.42
CA VAL A 180 -10.94 7.29 -11.11
C VAL A 180 -11.14 6.09 -10.19
N LEU A 181 -10.69 6.16 -8.94
CA LEU A 181 -10.86 5.09 -7.96
C LEU A 181 -12.34 4.81 -7.66
N LEU A 182 -13.15 5.86 -7.45
CA LEU A 182 -14.58 5.71 -7.22
C LEU A 182 -15.30 5.07 -8.41
N VAL A 183 -14.91 5.42 -9.64
CA VAL A 183 -15.45 4.79 -10.86
C VAL A 183 -15.09 3.30 -10.91
N MET A 184 -13.86 2.92 -10.58
CA MET A 184 -13.44 1.51 -10.56
C MET A 184 -14.17 0.70 -9.48
N ILE A 185 -14.35 1.26 -8.28
CA ILE A 185 -15.12 0.62 -7.21
C ILE A 185 -16.57 0.45 -7.65
N GLY A 186 -17.19 1.50 -8.18
CA GLY A 186 -18.57 1.47 -8.68
C GLY A 186 -18.76 0.41 -9.77
N ALA A 187 -17.85 0.36 -10.74
CA ALA A 187 -17.87 -0.66 -11.79
C ALA A 187 -17.73 -2.08 -11.23
N THR A 188 -16.86 -2.28 -10.24
CA THR A 188 -16.66 -3.59 -9.59
C THR A 188 -17.91 -4.04 -8.86
N VAL A 189 -18.48 -3.17 -8.02
CA VAL A 189 -19.72 -3.46 -7.27
C VAL A 189 -20.88 -3.73 -8.22
N PHE A 190 -21.02 -2.95 -9.30
CA PHE A 190 -22.11 -3.14 -10.25
C PHE A 190 -21.96 -4.45 -11.03
N THR A 191 -20.74 -4.78 -11.46
CA THR A 191 -20.47 -6.00 -12.23
C THR A 191 -20.61 -7.24 -11.37
N PHE A 192 -19.94 -7.30 -10.21
CA PHE A 192 -20.03 -8.45 -9.30
C PHE A 192 -21.40 -8.55 -8.64
N GLY A 193 -21.99 -7.43 -8.21
CA GLY A 193 -23.33 -7.40 -7.63
C GLY A 193 -24.40 -7.84 -8.63
N GLY A 194 -24.30 -7.39 -9.89
CA GLY A 194 -25.17 -7.85 -10.97
C GLY A 194 -25.00 -9.32 -11.31
N LEU A 195 -23.76 -9.82 -11.33
CA LEU A 195 -23.46 -11.24 -11.55
C LEU A 195 -24.00 -12.10 -10.40
N ALA A 196 -23.78 -11.70 -9.16
CA ALA A 196 -24.28 -12.39 -7.98
C ALA A 196 -25.82 -12.43 -7.97
N ALA A 197 -26.48 -11.30 -8.23
CA ALA A 197 -27.95 -11.24 -8.31
C ALA A 197 -28.53 -12.04 -9.48
N HIS A 198 -27.75 -12.26 -10.56
CA HIS A 198 -28.20 -13.01 -11.72
C HIS A 198 -28.00 -14.53 -11.58
N TYR A 199 -26.86 -14.96 -11.05
CA TYR A 199 -26.48 -16.38 -11.00
C TYR A 199 -26.84 -17.05 -9.69
N GLU A 200 -26.77 -16.31 -8.60
CA GLU A 200 -27.33 -16.78 -7.36
C GLU A 200 -28.80 -16.33 -7.39
N HIS A 201 -29.73 -17.21 -7.03
CA HIS A 201 -31.08 -16.83 -6.57
C HIS A 201 -31.06 -16.59 -5.03
N PRO A 202 -30.03 -15.99 -4.39
CA PRO A 202 -29.87 -16.07 -2.94
C PRO A 202 -30.77 -15.02 -2.27
N LEU A 203 -31.40 -14.10 -3.00
CA LEU A 203 -32.37 -13.16 -2.44
C LEU A 203 -33.60 -13.91 -1.96
N GLU A 204 -34.05 -14.95 -2.66
CA GLU A 204 -35.15 -15.79 -2.18
C GLU A 204 -34.73 -16.68 -1.01
N ARG A 205 -33.55 -17.31 -1.07
CA ARG A 205 -33.06 -18.17 0.04
C ARG A 205 -32.64 -17.37 1.26
N GLY A 206 -32.03 -16.22 1.06
CA GLY A 206 -31.59 -15.26 2.06
C GLY A 206 -32.76 -14.54 2.71
N MET A 207 -33.76 -14.11 1.94
CA MET A 207 -35.01 -13.60 2.53
C MET A 207 -35.79 -14.71 3.25
N ALA A 208 -35.76 -15.95 2.79
CA ALA A 208 -36.34 -17.08 3.51
C ALA A 208 -35.60 -17.35 4.84
N ALA A 209 -34.27 -17.35 4.84
CA ALA A 209 -33.46 -17.52 6.05
C ALA A 209 -33.62 -16.34 7.03
N TRP A 210 -33.66 -15.11 6.52
CA TRP A 210 -33.88 -13.91 7.33
C TRP A 210 -35.29 -13.85 7.91
N ARG A 211 -36.31 -14.27 7.14
CA ARG A 211 -37.68 -14.45 7.63
C ARG A 211 -37.77 -15.55 8.71
N ASN A 212 -36.98 -16.61 8.60
CA ASN A 212 -36.90 -17.64 9.64
C ASN A 212 -36.15 -17.17 10.90
N LEU A 213 -35.21 -16.22 10.77
CA LEU A 213 -34.52 -15.57 11.89
C LEU A 213 -35.40 -14.55 12.62
N LEU A 214 -36.23 -13.82 11.87
CA LEU A 214 -37.17 -12.82 12.41
C LEU A 214 -38.51 -13.42 12.84
N ALA A 215 -38.81 -14.66 12.43
CA ALA A 215 -39.88 -15.42 13.01
C ALA A 215 -39.52 -15.63 14.49
N THR A 216 -40.22 -14.91 15.38
CA THR A 216 -40.21 -15.21 16.80
C THR A 216 -40.47 -16.71 16.93
N PRO A 217 -39.60 -17.48 17.59
CA PRO A 217 -39.85 -18.89 17.79
C PRO A 217 -41.21 -18.98 18.47
N ALA A 218 -42.18 -19.53 17.75
CA ALA A 218 -43.47 -19.86 18.34
C ALA A 218 -43.13 -20.65 19.62
N PRO A 219 -43.71 -20.27 20.78
CA PRO A 219 -43.40 -20.96 22.03
C PRO A 219 -43.54 -22.44 21.76
N ALA A 220 -42.42 -23.16 21.88
CA ALA A 220 -42.34 -24.56 21.50
C ALA A 220 -43.51 -25.26 22.19
N ALA A 221 -44.49 -25.69 21.40
CA ALA A 221 -45.59 -26.47 21.92
C ALA A 221 -44.95 -27.61 22.70
N ALA A 222 -45.25 -27.69 24.00
CA ALA A 222 -44.66 -28.69 24.88
C ALA A 222 -44.82 -30.05 24.17
N PRO A 223 -43.73 -30.79 23.93
CA PRO A 223 -43.82 -32.05 23.19
C PRO A 223 -44.61 -33.01 24.06
N SER A 224 -45.91 -33.17 23.77
CA SER A 224 -46.82 -34.03 24.51
C SER A 224 -46.58 -35.52 24.25
N ASP A 225 -45.46 -35.85 23.58
CA ASP A 225 -45.13 -37.20 23.14
C ASP A 225 -43.59 -37.42 23.15
N THR A 226 -42.90 -36.88 24.16
CA THR A 226 -41.50 -37.25 24.40
C THR A 226 -41.43 -38.73 24.74
N ARG A 227 -40.77 -39.51 23.88
CA ARG A 227 -40.40 -40.89 24.18
C ARG A 227 -39.71 -40.93 25.55
N PRO A 228 -40.04 -41.90 26.43
CA PRO A 228 -39.49 -41.96 27.79
C PRO A 228 -37.95 -42.01 27.81
N GLU A 229 -37.34 -42.53 26.74
CA GLU A 229 -35.89 -42.57 26.52
C GLU A 229 -35.26 -41.17 26.41
N LEU A 230 -35.92 -40.23 25.71
CA LEU A 230 -35.44 -38.84 25.60
C LEU A 230 -35.58 -38.09 26.92
N ALA A 231 -36.64 -38.37 27.68
CA ALA A 231 -36.86 -37.76 28.99
C ALA A 231 -35.75 -38.16 29.98
N ALA A 232 -35.25 -39.40 29.90
CA ALA A 232 -34.14 -39.87 30.71
C ALA A 232 -32.78 -39.23 30.33
N LEU A 233 -32.59 -38.84 29.07
CA LEU A 233 -31.35 -38.22 28.58
C LEU A 233 -31.25 -36.72 28.88
N ALA A 234 -32.39 -36.04 29.04
CA ALA A 234 -32.44 -34.59 29.28
C ALA A 234 -31.57 -34.12 30.48
N PRO A 235 -31.66 -34.71 31.68
CA PRO A 235 -30.82 -34.28 32.80
C PRO A 235 -29.33 -34.59 32.58
N LEU A 236 -29.00 -35.66 31.85
CA LEU A 236 -27.62 -36.03 31.54
C LEU A 236 -27.00 -35.02 30.57
N LEU A 237 -27.72 -34.62 29.52
CA LEU A 237 -27.27 -33.58 28.59
C LEU A 237 -27.12 -32.22 29.29
N ALA A 238 -28.06 -31.87 30.16
CA ALA A 238 -28.01 -30.60 30.91
C ALA A 238 -26.79 -30.48 31.84
N ALA A 239 -26.22 -31.61 32.29
CA ALA A 239 -25.04 -31.64 33.16
C ALA A 239 -23.70 -31.55 32.39
N ASN A 240 -23.69 -31.62 31.06
CA ASN A 240 -22.49 -31.56 30.24
C ASN A 240 -22.09 -30.11 29.89
N ASP A 241 -20.82 -29.90 29.53
CA ASP A 241 -20.32 -28.58 29.12
C ASP A 241 -20.77 -28.19 27.70
N ALA A 242 -20.66 -26.90 27.39
CA ALA A 242 -21.12 -26.33 26.12
C ALA A 242 -20.41 -26.93 24.88
N ASN A 243 -19.16 -27.38 24.99
CA ASN A 243 -18.44 -27.95 23.86
C ASN A 243 -18.91 -29.39 23.58
N THR A 244 -19.12 -30.17 24.64
CA THR A 244 -19.72 -31.52 24.53
C THR A 244 -21.09 -31.46 23.88
N LEU A 245 -21.95 -30.54 24.32
CA LEU A 245 -23.28 -30.33 23.72
C LEU A 245 -23.20 -29.94 22.24
N ARG A 246 -22.24 -29.09 21.86
CA ARG A 246 -22.03 -28.71 20.45
C ARG A 246 -21.58 -29.90 19.60
N ALA A 247 -20.66 -30.72 20.11
CA ALA A 247 -20.18 -31.93 19.41
C ALA A 247 -21.31 -32.96 19.21
N VAL A 248 -22.10 -33.23 20.25
CA VAL A 248 -23.26 -34.13 20.16
C VAL A 248 -24.30 -33.58 19.17
N THR A 249 -24.56 -32.27 19.20
CA THR A 249 -25.49 -31.63 18.24
C THR A 249 -25.00 -31.76 16.80
N GLN A 250 -23.69 -31.60 16.56
CA GLN A 250 -23.10 -31.73 15.24
C GLN A 250 -23.21 -33.17 14.72
N ILE A 251 -22.92 -34.18 15.56
CA ILE A 251 -23.08 -35.60 15.19
C ILE A 251 -24.54 -35.92 14.90
N LEU A 252 -25.48 -35.44 15.71
CA LEU A 252 -26.91 -35.69 15.52
C LEU A 252 -27.51 -34.95 14.32
N SER A 253 -26.89 -33.85 13.88
CA SER A 253 -27.33 -33.09 12.70
C SER A 253 -26.99 -33.79 11.38
N ASP A 254 -25.95 -34.64 11.37
CA ASP A 254 -25.61 -35.49 10.23
C ASP A 254 -26.49 -36.75 10.24
N ARG A 255 -27.57 -36.74 9.45
CA ARG A 255 -28.52 -37.86 9.38
C ARG A 255 -27.93 -39.14 8.77
N GLU A 256 -26.90 -39.03 7.95
CA GLU A 256 -26.33 -40.17 7.23
C GLU A 256 -25.26 -40.88 8.06
N ASN A 257 -24.39 -40.11 8.72
CA ASN A 257 -23.25 -40.63 9.45
C ASN A 257 -23.45 -40.64 10.97
N GLY A 258 -24.32 -39.79 11.51
CA GLY A 258 -24.57 -39.65 12.95
C GLY A 258 -24.87 -40.97 13.66
N PRO A 259 -25.85 -41.78 13.17
CA PRO A 259 -26.14 -43.08 13.79
C PRO A 259 -24.96 -44.06 13.76
N LYS A 260 -24.16 -44.07 12.68
CA LYS A 260 -23.00 -44.95 12.53
C LYS A 260 -21.90 -44.57 13.53
N ILE A 261 -21.66 -43.28 13.71
CA ILE A 261 -20.68 -42.76 14.66
C ILE A 261 -21.09 -43.07 16.10
N LEU A 262 -22.35 -42.84 16.46
CA LEU A 262 -22.85 -43.14 17.81
C LEU A 262 -22.82 -44.65 18.10
N GLN A 263 -23.14 -45.49 17.12
CA GLN A 263 -23.02 -46.94 17.25
C GLN A 263 -21.56 -47.38 17.43
N ALA A 264 -20.63 -46.82 16.65
CA ALA A 264 -19.21 -47.10 16.79
C ALA A 264 -18.67 -46.67 18.16
N LEU A 265 -19.04 -45.48 18.64
CA LEU A 265 -18.67 -44.98 19.96
C LEU A 265 -19.25 -45.86 21.08
N GLY A 266 -20.47 -46.39 20.92
CA GLY A 266 -21.09 -47.29 21.89
C GLY A 266 -20.40 -48.65 22.02
N HIS A 267 -19.62 -49.07 21.02
CA HIS A 267 -18.85 -50.32 21.04
C HIS A 267 -17.41 -50.14 21.52
N LEU A 268 -16.93 -48.90 21.66
CA LEU A 268 -15.59 -48.64 22.16
C LEU A 268 -15.58 -48.66 23.69
N ASP A 269 -14.68 -49.46 24.26
CA ASP A 269 -14.43 -49.46 25.69
C ASP A 269 -13.85 -48.11 26.14
N LEU A 270 -14.27 -47.64 27.32
CA LEU A 270 -13.86 -46.35 27.87
C LEU A 270 -12.35 -46.25 28.06
N GLN A 271 -11.65 -47.36 28.35
CA GLN A 271 -10.19 -47.35 28.46
C GLN A 271 -9.53 -47.17 27.08
N THR A 272 -10.14 -47.74 26.04
CA THR A 272 -9.66 -47.59 24.66
C THR A 272 -9.86 -46.15 24.19
N LEU A 273 -10.99 -45.52 24.51
CA LEU A 273 -11.25 -44.10 24.21
C LEU A 273 -10.29 -43.17 24.97
N ALA A 274 -9.98 -43.46 26.23
CA ALA A 274 -9.01 -42.69 27.00
C ALA A 274 -7.60 -42.82 26.42
N ALA A 275 -7.18 -44.03 26.04
CA ALA A 275 -5.88 -44.28 25.41
C ALA A 275 -5.78 -43.63 24.02
N LEU A 276 -6.86 -43.63 23.24
CA LEU A 276 -6.94 -42.94 21.95
C LEU A 276 -6.85 -41.42 22.12
N GLY A 277 -7.54 -40.84 23.10
CA GLY A 277 -7.48 -39.40 23.36
C GLY A 277 -6.06 -38.90 23.68
N GLU A 278 -5.28 -39.68 24.43
CA GLU A 278 -3.90 -39.33 24.77
C GLU A 278 -2.92 -39.56 23.59
N SER A 279 -3.16 -40.61 22.79
CA SER A 279 -2.37 -40.91 21.60
C SER A 279 -2.63 -39.93 20.46
N ASP A 280 -3.89 -39.52 20.25
CA ASP A 280 -4.29 -38.69 19.12
C ASP A 280 -3.80 -37.25 19.29
N GLN A 281 -3.72 -36.73 20.51
CA GLN A 281 -3.09 -35.43 20.76
C GLN A 281 -1.60 -35.42 20.38
N LYS A 282 -0.87 -36.50 20.70
CA LYS A 282 0.56 -36.63 20.35
C LYS A 282 0.74 -36.85 18.84
N ALA A 283 -0.11 -37.67 18.22
CA ALA A 283 -0.09 -37.93 16.79
C ALA A 283 -0.44 -36.69 15.96
N LEU A 284 -1.47 -35.94 16.38
CA LEU A 284 -1.87 -34.68 15.75
C LEU A 284 -0.77 -33.62 15.89
N THR A 285 -0.13 -33.53 17.05
CA THR A 285 1.00 -32.61 17.27
C THR A 285 2.20 -32.99 16.41
N ALA A 286 2.50 -34.28 16.29
CA ALA A 286 3.57 -34.78 15.42
C ALA A 286 3.27 -34.54 13.94
N LEU A 287 2.03 -34.73 13.49
CA LEU A 287 1.61 -34.42 12.12
C LEU A 287 1.71 -32.93 11.85
N LEU A 288 1.21 -32.06 12.73
CA LEU A 288 1.32 -30.61 12.59
C LEU A 288 2.77 -30.11 12.57
N ALA A 289 3.65 -30.74 13.36
CA ALA A 289 5.08 -30.45 13.33
C ALA A 289 5.72 -30.85 11.98
N LEU A 290 5.37 -32.02 11.45
CA LEU A 290 5.85 -32.51 10.16
C LEU A 290 5.40 -31.61 8.99
N THR A 291 4.14 -31.16 8.99
CA THR A 291 3.64 -30.23 7.95
C THR A 291 4.31 -28.87 8.00
N LYS A 292 4.71 -28.42 9.20
CA LYS A 292 5.42 -27.15 9.39
C LYS A 292 6.85 -27.20 8.86
N GLU A 293 7.56 -28.32 8.99
CA GLU A 293 8.90 -28.48 8.40
C GLU A 293 8.85 -28.62 6.87
N MET A 294 7.81 -29.23 6.32
CA MET A 294 7.66 -29.36 4.86
C MET A 294 7.30 -28.07 4.12
N THR A 295 6.95 -26.99 4.84
CA THR A 295 6.50 -25.71 4.26
C THR A 295 7.50 -24.56 4.41
N THR A 296 8.69 -24.84 4.95
CA THR A 296 9.86 -23.92 5.03
C THR A 296 10.98 -24.34 4.10
#